data_AF-F6FHX5-F1
#
_entry.id   AF-F6FHX5-F1
#
_cell.length_a   1.000
_cell.length_b   1.000
_cell.length_c   1.000
_cell.angle_alpha   90.00
_cell.angle_beta   90.00
_cell.angle_gamma   90.00
#
_symmetry.space_group_name_H-M   'P 1'
#
loop_
_entity.id
_entity.type
_entity.pdbx_description
1 polymer ?
#
loop_
_entity_poly.entity_id
_entity_poly.type
_entity_poly.pdbx_seq_one_letter_code
_entity_poly.pdbx_strand_id
1 'polypeptide(L)'
;MSSIKTKTIEDLRGWCKDSLSRQFEEGKLFKEIDSYCTFKVLDKLGSNAIPETTADDDSKWKTAFDALGKIAEHLGEELEGIKKTQDSGSNNATKVAVKGWCKKMYSETYKGDSDKLFEVAKKVCVSA
;
A
#
# COMPACT_ATOMS: atom_id res chain seq x y z
N MET A 1 6.54 26.99 11.49
CA MET A 1 5.75 25.77 11.21
C MET A 1 4.49 25.85 12.03
N SER A 2 3.39 26.36 11.46
CA SER A 2 2.18 26.62 12.23
C SER A 2 1.38 25.33 12.41
N SER A 3 1.20 24.96 13.68
CA SER A 3 0.51 23.79 14.21
C SER A 3 -0.72 23.33 13.43
N ILE A 4 -0.67 22.09 12.93
CA ILE A 4 -1.87 21.31 12.53
C ILE A 4 -2.67 20.86 13.76
N LYS A 5 -2.10 20.97 14.98
CA LYS A 5 -2.72 20.51 16.24
C LYS A 5 -4.06 21.20 16.62
N THR A 6 -4.49 22.24 15.90
CA THR A 6 -5.71 23.01 16.18
C THR A 6 -6.50 23.38 14.92
N LYS A 7 -6.46 22.54 13.87
CA LYS A 7 -7.14 22.79 12.58
C LYS A 7 -8.26 21.77 12.34
N THR A 8 -9.36 22.21 11.72
CA THR A 8 -10.49 21.33 11.37
C THR A 8 -10.21 20.52 10.11
N ILE A 9 -11.10 19.57 9.78
CA ILE A 9 -11.05 18.84 8.50
C ILE A 9 -11.22 19.81 7.32
N GLU A 10 -12.02 20.85 7.48
CA GLU A 10 -12.24 21.90 6.48
C GLU A 10 -10.96 22.70 6.23
N ASP A 11 -10.23 23.07 7.30
CA ASP A 11 -8.93 23.73 7.20
C ASP A 11 -7.92 22.86 6.44
N LEU A 12 -7.91 21.56 6.71
CA LEU A 12 -7.02 20.62 6.03
C LEU A 12 -7.36 20.51 4.54
N ARG A 13 -8.66 20.39 4.21
CA ARG A 13 -9.13 20.37 2.82
C ARG A 13 -8.76 21.66 2.08
N GLY A 14 -8.91 22.81 2.73
CA GLY A 14 -8.51 24.11 2.18
C GLY A 14 -7.02 24.14 1.89
N TRP A 15 -6.20 23.76 2.87
CA TRP A 15 -4.75 23.70 2.71
C TRP A 15 -4.29 22.76 1.60
N CYS A 16 -4.91 21.58 1.47
CA CYS A 16 -4.61 20.65 0.38
C CYS A 16 -4.90 21.25 -0.99
N LYS A 17 -6.06 21.91 -1.16
CA LYS A 17 -6.42 22.60 -2.41
C LYS A 17 -5.42 23.70 -2.76
N ASP A 18 -5.07 24.54 -1.79
CA ASP A 18 -4.12 25.62 -1.99
C ASP A 18 -2.74 25.08 -2.36
N SER A 19 -2.33 23.97 -1.74
CA SER A 19 -1.02 23.35 -1.97
C SER A 19 -0.85 22.81 -3.39
N LEU A 20 -1.92 22.36 -4.04
CA LEU A 20 -1.88 21.89 -5.44
C LEU A 20 -1.56 23.00 -6.45
N SER A 21 -1.84 24.26 -6.10
CA SER A 21 -1.56 25.42 -6.97
C SER A 21 -0.12 25.95 -6.85
N ARG A 22 0.64 25.43 -5.89
CA ARG A 22 2.02 25.87 -5.62
C ARG A 22 3.00 25.22 -6.59
N GLN A 23 4.13 25.88 -6.81
CA GLN A 23 5.23 25.24 -7.53
C GLN A 23 5.72 24.01 -6.77
N PHE A 24 6.07 22.97 -7.53
CA PHE A 24 6.62 21.76 -6.97
C PHE A 24 7.97 22.06 -6.31
N GLU A 25 8.12 21.59 -5.08
CA GLU A 25 9.37 21.65 -4.32
C GLU A 25 9.52 20.31 -3.59
N GLU A 26 10.60 19.59 -3.89
CA GLU A 26 10.97 18.42 -3.10
C GLU A 26 11.33 18.85 -1.68
N GLY A 27 10.90 18.07 -0.69
CA GLY A 27 11.23 18.34 0.70
C GLY A 27 10.01 18.25 1.61
N LYS A 28 9.98 19.11 2.63
CA LYS A 28 9.01 19.02 3.72
C LYS A 28 7.56 19.22 3.24
N LEU A 29 7.32 20.20 2.37
CA LEU A 29 5.99 20.48 1.85
C LEU A 29 5.44 19.28 1.06
N PHE A 30 6.26 18.70 0.17
CA PHE A 30 5.88 17.50 -0.58
C PHE A 30 5.51 16.33 0.34
N LYS A 31 6.32 16.06 1.38
CA LYS A 31 6.02 15.00 2.36
C LYS A 31 4.73 15.25 3.13
N GLU A 32 4.44 16.51 3.48
CA GLU A 32 3.19 16.87 4.15
C GLU A 32 1.98 16.70 3.21
N ILE A 33 2.08 17.13 1.96
CA ILE A 33 1.04 16.91 0.94
C ILE A 33 0.80 15.42 0.74
N ASP A 34 1.87 14.63 0.59
CA ASP A 34 1.78 13.18 0.46
C ASP A 34 1.15 12.51 1.69
N SER A 35 1.40 13.02 2.89
CA SER A 35 0.87 12.42 4.11
C SER A 35 -0.61 12.75 4.35
N TYR A 36 -1.06 13.95 3.98
CA TYR A 36 -2.38 14.44 4.40
C TYR A 36 -3.37 14.68 3.25
N CYS A 37 -2.89 14.87 2.02
CA CYS A 37 -3.71 15.30 0.89
C CYS A 37 -3.88 14.21 -0.17
N THR A 38 -3.23 13.07 -0.02
CA THR A 38 -3.35 11.94 -0.94
C THR A 38 -4.10 10.79 -0.28
N PHE A 39 -4.73 9.97 -1.11
CA PHE A 39 -5.20 8.66 -0.66
C PHE A 39 -4.02 7.72 -0.60
N LYS A 40 -4.00 6.86 0.41
CA LYS A 40 -3.13 5.68 0.42
C LYS A 40 -3.80 4.54 -0.33
N VAL A 41 -3.00 3.55 -0.75
CA VAL A 41 -3.53 2.35 -1.42
C VAL A 41 -4.58 1.66 -0.55
N LEU A 42 -4.37 1.59 0.77
CA LEU A 42 -5.34 0.99 1.69
C LEU A 42 -6.71 1.69 1.64
N ASP A 43 -6.74 3.02 1.55
CA ASP A 43 -7.99 3.79 1.43
C ASP A 43 -8.79 3.41 0.18
N LYS A 44 -8.08 3.00 -0.89
CA LYS A 44 -8.69 2.58 -2.16
C LYS A 44 -9.07 1.11 -2.21
N LEU A 45 -8.30 0.23 -1.56
CA LEU A 45 -8.68 -1.17 -1.40
C LEU A 45 -9.89 -1.32 -0.45
N GLY A 46 -10.00 -0.43 0.54
CA GLY A 46 -11.12 -0.36 1.47
C GLY A 46 -11.30 -1.65 2.25
N SER A 47 -12.56 -2.06 2.46
CA SER A 47 -12.92 -3.27 3.21
C SER A 47 -12.47 -4.59 2.56
N ASN A 48 -12.04 -4.54 1.30
CA ASN A 48 -11.54 -5.73 0.61
C ASN A 48 -10.11 -6.07 1.03
N ALA A 49 -9.34 -5.12 1.58
CA ALA A 49 -7.97 -5.37 1.98
C ALA A 49 -7.88 -6.42 3.09
N ILE A 50 -6.88 -7.31 3.03
CA ILE A 50 -6.56 -8.19 4.15
C ILE A 50 -6.04 -7.30 5.29
N PRO A 51 -6.68 -7.27 6.48
CA PRO A 51 -6.25 -6.38 7.56
C PRO A 51 -4.82 -6.66 7.99
N GLU A 52 -4.04 -5.61 8.30
CA GLU A 52 -2.65 -5.77 8.74
C GLU A 52 -2.49 -6.59 10.03
N THR A 53 -3.55 -6.61 10.85
CA THR A 53 -3.68 -7.37 12.10
C THR A 53 -3.92 -8.86 11.89
N THR A 54 -4.18 -9.30 10.66
CA THR A 54 -4.34 -10.71 10.29
C THR A 54 -3.06 -11.47 10.64
N ALA A 55 -3.17 -12.56 11.40
CA ALA A 55 -2.02 -13.34 11.85
C ALA A 55 -1.17 -13.87 10.68
N ASP A 56 0.12 -14.06 10.90
CA ASP A 56 1.06 -14.46 9.83
C ASP A 56 0.77 -15.86 9.25
N ASP A 57 0.16 -16.72 10.05
CA ASP A 57 -0.22 -18.08 9.67
C ASP A 57 -1.61 -18.19 9.01
N ASP A 58 -2.36 -17.09 8.94
CA ASP A 58 -3.70 -17.07 8.35
C ASP A 58 -3.68 -17.50 6.87
N SER A 59 -4.68 -18.31 6.50
CA SER A 59 -4.90 -18.80 5.13
C SER A 59 -5.01 -17.69 4.08
N LYS A 60 -5.47 -16.48 4.44
CA LYS A 60 -5.58 -15.33 3.52
C LYS A 60 -4.24 -14.98 2.90
N TRP A 61 -3.15 -15.07 3.67
CA TRP A 61 -1.81 -14.80 3.15
C TRP A 61 -1.31 -15.88 2.19
N LYS A 62 -1.76 -17.12 2.37
CA LYS A 62 -1.49 -18.18 1.38
C LYS A 62 -2.23 -17.90 0.07
N THR A 63 -3.50 -17.51 0.14
CA THR A 63 -4.28 -17.11 -1.04
C THR A 63 -3.66 -15.90 -1.74
N ALA A 64 -3.20 -14.90 -0.99
CA ALA A 64 -2.48 -13.74 -1.51
C ALA A 64 -1.20 -14.15 -2.26
N PHE A 65 -0.39 -15.00 -1.64
CA PHE A 65 0.83 -15.53 -2.26
C PHE A 65 0.53 -16.28 -3.57
N ASP A 66 -0.50 -17.13 -3.56
CA ASP A 66 -0.93 -17.88 -4.74
C ASP A 66 -1.47 -16.96 -5.85
N ALA A 67 -2.15 -15.87 -5.49
CA ALA A 67 -2.60 -14.86 -6.43
C ALA A 67 -1.40 -14.14 -7.08
N LEU A 68 -0.37 -13.81 -6.30
CA LEU A 68 0.87 -13.23 -6.81
C LEU A 68 1.59 -14.18 -7.78
N GLY A 69 1.66 -15.47 -7.45
CA GLY A 69 2.27 -16.50 -8.29
C GLY A 69 1.58 -16.69 -9.66
N LYS A 70 0.30 -16.32 -9.78
CA LYS A 70 -0.45 -16.38 -11.05
C LYS A 70 -0.19 -15.19 -11.97
N ILE A 71 0.49 -14.14 -11.50
CA ILE A 71 0.82 -12.98 -12.34
C ILE A 71 2.06 -13.30 -13.16
N ALA A 72 1.86 -13.47 -14.47
CA ALA A 72 2.93 -13.81 -15.41
C ALA A 72 3.88 -12.64 -15.73
N GLU A 73 3.43 -11.39 -15.55
CA GLU A 73 4.27 -10.20 -15.77
C GLU A 73 5.42 -10.15 -14.76
N HIS A 74 6.57 -9.65 -15.21
CA HIS A 74 7.69 -9.30 -14.36
C HIS A 74 7.39 -7.98 -13.61
N LEU A 75 7.20 -8.06 -12.30
CA LEU A 75 6.75 -6.93 -11.48
C LEU A 75 7.88 -6.22 -10.73
N GLY A 76 9.14 -6.49 -11.12
CA GLY A 76 10.35 -6.02 -10.45
C GLY A 76 10.91 -7.02 -9.44
N GLU A 77 12.14 -6.79 -9.01
CA GLU A 77 12.93 -7.78 -8.27
C GLU A 77 12.33 -8.18 -6.92
N GLU A 78 11.69 -7.23 -6.21
CA GLU A 78 11.06 -7.49 -4.91
C GLU A 78 9.95 -8.55 -5.03
N LEU A 79 9.00 -8.34 -5.95
CA LEU A 79 7.88 -9.24 -6.14
C LEU A 79 8.30 -10.57 -6.77
N GLU A 80 9.29 -10.57 -7.65
CA GLU A 80 9.87 -11.81 -8.17
C GLU A 80 10.63 -12.60 -7.08
N GLY A 81 11.29 -11.91 -6.16
CA GLY A 81 11.89 -12.51 -4.97
C GLY A 81 10.84 -13.18 -4.09
N ILE A 82 9.70 -12.51 -3.87
CA ILE A 82 8.57 -13.08 -3.13
C ILE A 82 8.03 -14.31 -3.86
N LYS A 83 7.76 -14.26 -5.17
CA LYS A 83 7.28 -15.43 -5.95
C LYS A 83 8.18 -16.67 -5.82
N LYS A 84 9.49 -16.48 -5.61
CA LYS A 84 10.48 -17.56 -5.44
C LYS A 84 10.63 -18.03 -4.00
N THR A 85 9.97 -17.38 -3.04
CA THR A 85 10.03 -17.77 -1.62
C THR A 85 9.40 -19.16 -1.47
N GLN A 86 10.09 -20.04 -0.74
CA GLN A 86 9.61 -21.38 -0.42
C GLN A 86 9.39 -21.49 1.09
N ASP A 87 8.32 -22.16 1.48
CA ASP A 87 8.14 -22.54 2.88
C ASP A 87 9.08 -23.70 3.20
N SER A 88 10.08 -23.44 4.05
CA SER A 88 10.94 -24.48 4.61
C SER A 88 10.41 -24.87 5.98
N GLY A 89 9.42 -25.76 6.02
CA GLY A 89 8.83 -26.28 7.26
C GLY A 89 7.79 -25.33 7.87
N SER A 90 7.90 -25.01 9.16
CA SER A 90 6.87 -24.30 9.95
C SER A 90 6.98 -22.77 9.96
N ASN A 91 7.83 -22.18 9.11
CA ASN A 91 8.18 -20.76 9.19
C ASN A 91 7.22 -19.80 8.48
N ASN A 92 6.22 -20.30 7.73
CA ASN A 92 5.25 -19.49 6.98
C ASN A 92 5.92 -18.38 6.12
N ALA A 93 7.12 -18.64 5.58
CA ALA A 93 7.94 -17.63 4.91
C ALA A 93 7.22 -16.96 3.74
N THR A 94 6.45 -17.73 2.95
CA THR A 94 5.65 -17.22 1.82
C THR A 94 4.59 -16.22 2.29
N LYS A 95 3.87 -16.55 3.37
CA LYS A 95 2.82 -15.72 3.97
C LYS A 95 3.39 -14.43 4.55
N VAL A 96 4.49 -14.52 5.30
CA VAL A 96 5.18 -13.36 5.88
C VAL A 96 5.68 -12.42 4.79
N ALA A 97 6.26 -12.97 3.71
CA ALA A 97 6.78 -12.18 2.61
C ALA A 97 5.68 -11.38 1.88
N VAL A 98 4.59 -12.04 1.48
CA VAL A 98 3.47 -11.35 0.80
C VAL A 98 2.75 -10.37 1.72
N LYS A 99 2.59 -10.71 3.01
CA LYS A 99 2.04 -9.81 4.03
C LYS A 99 2.90 -8.54 4.15
N GLY A 100 4.23 -8.71 4.25
CA GLY A 100 5.17 -7.60 4.33
C GLY A 100 5.05 -6.65 3.15
N TRP A 101 4.93 -7.20 1.93
CA TRP A 101 4.71 -6.39 0.74
C TRP A 101 3.37 -5.67 0.76
N CYS A 102 2.27 -6.34 1.13
CA CYS A 102 0.96 -5.70 1.24
C CYS A 102 0.96 -4.56 2.24
N LYS A 103 1.59 -4.73 3.42
CA LYS A 103 1.72 -3.65 4.42
C LYS A 103 2.50 -2.45 3.89
N LYS A 104 3.60 -2.68 3.16
CA LYS A 104 4.34 -1.61 2.50
C LYS A 104 3.42 -0.87 1.52
N MET A 105 2.75 -1.61 0.64
CA MET A 105 1.82 -1.05 -0.34
C MET A 105 0.69 -0.26 0.30
N TYR A 106 0.12 -0.72 1.42
CA TYR A 106 -0.96 -0.02 2.12
C TYR A 106 -0.59 1.41 2.53
N SER A 107 0.68 1.66 2.84
CA SER A 107 1.19 2.98 3.19
C SER A 107 1.58 3.85 1.99
N GLU A 108 1.72 3.25 0.80
CA GLU A 108 2.08 3.96 -0.43
C GLU A 108 0.94 4.87 -0.89
N THR A 109 1.32 6.00 -1.46
CA THR A 109 0.37 6.92 -2.08
C THR A 109 -0.26 6.29 -3.31
N TYR A 110 -1.58 6.38 -3.38
CA TYR A 110 -2.35 5.96 -4.53
C TYR A 110 -2.09 6.87 -5.74
N LYS A 111 -1.48 6.31 -6.79
CA LYS A 111 -1.12 7.03 -8.02
C LYS A 111 -2.14 6.92 -9.15
N GLY A 112 -3.26 6.22 -8.91
CA GLY A 112 -4.31 6.00 -9.91
C GLY A 112 -4.51 4.52 -10.25
N ASP A 113 -5.61 4.23 -10.96
CA ASP A 113 -6.06 2.86 -11.22
C ASP A 113 -5.14 2.09 -12.19
N SER A 114 -4.41 2.83 -13.02
CA SER A 114 -3.42 2.32 -13.98
C SER A 114 -2.01 2.19 -13.39
N ASP A 115 -1.81 2.51 -12.11
CA ASP A 115 -0.55 2.24 -11.44
C ASP A 115 -0.37 0.71 -11.30
N LYS A 116 0.71 0.19 -11.88
CA LYS A 116 0.96 -1.26 -11.93
C LYS A 116 0.98 -1.89 -10.54
N LEU A 117 1.59 -1.23 -9.55
CA LEU A 117 1.68 -1.78 -8.20
C LEU A 117 0.32 -1.78 -7.51
N PHE A 118 -0.51 -0.77 -7.77
CA PHE A 118 -1.90 -0.77 -7.32
C PHE A 118 -2.73 -1.88 -7.97
N GLU A 119 -2.57 -2.13 -9.28
CA GLU A 119 -3.25 -3.25 -9.95
C GLU A 119 -2.86 -4.61 -9.37
N VAL A 120 -1.59 -4.78 -8.98
CA VAL A 120 -1.12 -5.98 -8.28
C VAL A 120 -1.74 -6.05 -6.88
N ALA A 121 -1.74 -4.95 -6.12
CA ALA A 121 -2.31 -4.90 -4.78
C ALA A 121 -3.81 -5.23 -4.78
N LYS A 122 -4.58 -4.77 -5.78
CA LYS A 122 -6.00 -5.12 -6.00
C LYS A 122 -6.24 -6.62 -6.17
N LYS A 123 -5.25 -7.37 -6.64
CA LYS A 123 -5.33 -8.82 -6.87
C LYS A 123 -4.79 -9.64 -5.71
N VAL A 124 -3.75 -9.13 -5.06
CA VAL A 124 -2.93 -9.88 -4.09
C VAL A 124 -3.32 -9.57 -2.65
N CYS A 125 -3.57 -8.31 -2.33
CA CYS A 125 -3.74 -7.85 -0.95
C CYS A 125 -5.19 -7.79 -0.49
N VAL A 126 -6.09 -8.47 -1.19
CA VAL A 126 -7.52 -8.47 -0.88
C VAL A 126 -7.98 -9.84 -0.39
N SER A 127 -8.91 -9.88 0.56
CA SER A 127 -9.58 -11.11 0.94
C SER A 127 -10.50 -11.55 -0.20
N ALA A 128 -10.22 -12.72 -0.76
CA ALA A 128 -11.09 -13.39 -1.72
C ALA A 128 -12.46 -13.73 -1.13
#